data_AF-A0A9D6YNB7-F1
#
_entry.id   AF-A0A9D6YNB7-F1
#
_cell.length_a   1.000
_cell.length_b   1.000
_cell.length_c   1.000
_cell.angle_alpha   90.00
_cell.angle_beta   90.00
_cell.angle_gamma   90.00
#
_symmetry.space_group_name_H-M   'P 1'
#
loop_
_entity.id
_entity.type
_entity.pdbx_description
1 polymer ?
#
loop_
_entity_poly.entity_id
_entity_poly.type
_entity_poly.pdbx_seq_one_letter_code
_entity_poly.pdbx_strand_id
1 'polypeptide(L)'
;MKKILPLLLLLITYECKAQDYKTGIGFRGGWTSGITAKHFIKEGRAMEGIFSSGWGWRGFQITGLYEIHKAAFTKDDIKGLFWFYGGGAHFGGGYGYDYWHQTGPYSWNGYYERRHYSTLGIDGIFGIEYRIPDLPVTIALDVKPFFEFSGYRNYPFHFWDSAFTIRYVF
;
A
#
# COMPACT_ATOMS: atom_id res chain seq x y z
N MET A 1 0.91 51.76 -10.88
CA MET A 1 2.14 50.96 -10.70
C MET A 1 2.03 50.21 -9.38
N LYS A 2 2.19 48.88 -9.47
CA LYS A 2 2.27 47.79 -8.48
C LYS A 2 2.11 48.15 -6.98
N LYS A 3 1.00 47.72 -6.39
CA LYS A 3 0.81 47.61 -4.93
C LYS A 3 1.72 46.47 -4.43
N ILE A 4 2.68 46.78 -3.57
CA ILE A 4 3.58 45.81 -2.95
C ILE A 4 2.85 45.23 -1.74
N LEU A 5 2.50 43.96 -1.83
CA LEU A 5 2.06 43.13 -0.72
C LEU A 5 3.31 42.59 -0.02
N PRO A 6 3.40 42.65 1.31
CA PRO A 6 3.97 41.52 2.02
C PRO A 6 2.99 41.10 3.11
N LEU A 7 2.09 40.19 2.75
CA LEU A 7 1.28 39.48 3.74
C LEU A 7 2.15 38.34 4.29
N LEU A 8 2.69 38.60 5.47
CA LEU A 8 2.87 37.66 6.56
C LEU A 8 3.71 36.40 6.26
N LEU A 9 5.01 36.55 6.48
CA LEU A 9 5.96 35.47 6.73
C LEU A 9 5.53 34.73 8.02
N LEU A 10 4.75 33.66 7.90
CA LEU A 10 4.49 32.77 9.03
C LEU A 10 5.71 31.83 9.17
N LEU A 11 6.64 32.22 10.02
CA LEU A 11 7.71 31.37 10.51
C LEU A 11 7.10 30.16 11.22
N ILE A 12 7.04 29.03 10.53
CA ILE A 12 6.80 27.73 11.16
C ILE A 12 8.07 27.41 11.94
N THR A 13 8.00 27.54 13.25
CA THR A 13 9.02 26.99 14.15
C THR A 13 8.96 25.47 14.01
N TYR A 14 9.96 24.88 13.38
CA TYR A 14 10.12 23.43 13.32
C TYR A 14 10.52 22.94 14.70
N GLU A 15 9.59 22.30 15.42
CA GLU A 15 9.97 21.43 16.52
C GLU A 15 10.74 20.25 15.93
N CYS A 16 12.00 20.09 16.34
CA CYS A 16 12.78 18.88 16.11
C CYS A 16 12.11 17.73 16.87
N LYS A 17 11.12 17.10 16.26
CA LYS A 17 10.66 15.78 16.68
C LYS A 17 11.55 14.78 15.99
N ALA A 18 12.06 13.80 16.73
CA ALA A 18 12.80 12.64 16.22
C ALA A 18 11.99 11.78 15.20
N GLN A 19 10.81 12.25 14.79
CA GLN A 19 9.93 11.65 13.83
C GLN A 19 9.65 12.68 12.73
N ASP A 20 10.22 12.44 11.54
CA ASP A 20 10.21 13.38 10.41
C ASP A 20 8.80 13.68 9.86
N TYR A 21 7.79 12.89 10.25
CA TYR A 21 6.36 13.12 10.01
C TYR A 21 5.49 12.24 10.91
N LYS A 22 4.19 12.53 11.01
CA LYS A 22 3.24 11.73 11.80
C LYS A 22 2.28 10.92 10.92
N THR A 23 1.77 11.52 9.86
CA THR A 23 0.79 10.90 8.96
C THR A 23 1.25 11.03 7.52
N GLY A 24 1.01 10.01 6.71
CA GLY A 24 1.24 10.04 5.28
C GLY A 24 0.08 9.43 4.51
N ILE A 25 -0.35 10.06 3.42
CA ILE A 25 -1.36 9.50 2.49
C ILE A 25 -0.77 9.50 1.10
N GLY A 26 -1.01 8.44 0.34
CA GLY A 26 -0.40 8.32 -0.97
C GLY A 26 -0.92 7.20 -1.84
N PHE A 27 -0.20 6.99 -2.92
CA PHE A 27 -0.48 5.97 -3.93
C PHE A 27 0.56 4.88 -3.86
N ARG A 28 0.08 3.65 -3.87
CA ARG A 28 0.86 2.42 -3.94
C ARG A 28 0.67 1.84 -5.33
N GLY A 29 1.71 1.84 -6.15
CA GLY A 29 1.71 1.34 -7.53
C GLY A 29 2.52 0.06 -7.65
N GLY A 30 1.84 -1.05 -7.94
CA GLY A 30 2.42 -2.40 -7.98
C GLY A 30 1.47 -3.40 -8.63
N TRP A 31 1.67 -4.70 -8.36
CA TRP A 31 0.76 -5.75 -8.85
C TRP A 31 -0.67 -5.50 -8.34
N THR A 32 -0.78 -5.17 -7.06
CA THR A 32 -1.97 -4.51 -6.53
C THR A 32 -1.68 -3.01 -6.43
N SER A 33 -2.53 -2.20 -7.06
CA SER A 33 -2.40 -0.75 -7.03
C SER A 33 -3.53 -0.12 -6.23
N GLY A 34 -3.25 0.98 -5.54
CA GLY A 34 -4.21 1.52 -4.60
C GLY A 34 -3.76 2.79 -3.89
N ILE A 35 -4.50 3.10 -2.83
CA ILE A 35 -4.19 4.18 -1.90
C ILE A 35 -3.73 3.60 -0.58
N THR A 36 -2.85 4.33 0.10
CA THR A 36 -2.32 3.97 1.41
C THR A 36 -2.36 5.16 2.34
N ALA A 37 -2.66 4.90 3.61
CA ALA A 37 -2.57 5.86 4.70
C ALA A 37 -1.75 5.26 5.85
N LYS A 38 -0.67 5.95 6.24
CA LYS A 38 0.23 5.57 7.33
C LYS A 38 0.15 6.58 8.46
N HIS A 39 0.10 6.11 9.71
CA HIS A 39 0.11 6.96 10.89
C HIS A 39 1.04 6.39 11.96
N PHE A 40 2.02 7.18 12.39
CA PHE A 40 2.91 6.85 13.49
C PHE A 40 2.18 7.02 14.83
N ILE A 41 1.97 5.90 15.52
CA ILE A 41 1.35 5.89 16.85
C ILE A 41 2.37 6.13 17.96
N LYS A 42 3.66 5.88 17.70
CA LYS A 42 4.80 6.18 18.57
C LYS A 42 6.09 6.15 17.75
N GLU A 43 7.21 6.48 18.39
CA GLU A 43 8.53 6.44 17.75
C GLU A 43 8.83 5.07 17.13
N GLY A 44 9.17 5.08 15.84
CA GLY A 44 9.52 3.90 15.05
C GLY A 44 8.39 2.89 14.88
N ARG A 45 7.12 3.22 15.18
CA ARG A 45 6.00 2.27 15.05
C ARG A 45 4.77 2.94 14.44
N ALA A 46 4.31 2.39 13.33
CA ALA A 46 3.22 2.94 12.54
C ALA A 46 2.11 1.91 12.30
N MET A 47 0.89 2.43 12.10
CA MET A 47 -0.21 1.69 11.52
C MET A 47 -0.33 2.13 10.05
N GLU A 48 -0.48 1.18 9.14
CA GLU A 48 -0.74 1.45 7.72
C GLU A 48 -2.03 0.75 7.27
N GLY A 49 -2.90 1.52 6.62
CA GLY A 49 -4.08 1.01 5.92
C GLY A 49 -3.89 1.12 4.41
N ILE A 50 -4.18 0.05 3.69
CA ILE A 50 -4.07 -0.01 2.23
C ILE A 50 -5.43 -0.40 1.66
N PHE A 51 -5.92 0.38 0.71
CA PHE A 51 -7.05 0.00 -0.13
C PHE A 51 -6.53 -0.20 -1.55
N SER A 52 -6.56 -1.44 -2.03
CA SER A 52 -6.05 -1.81 -3.35
C SER A 52 -7.13 -2.43 -4.23
N SER A 53 -6.94 -2.27 -5.54
CA SER A 53 -7.73 -2.90 -6.59
C SER A 53 -6.77 -3.42 -7.66
N GLY A 54 -7.00 -4.65 -8.11
CA GLY A 54 -6.15 -5.30 -9.11
C GLY A 54 -6.51 -4.86 -10.52
N TRP A 55 -5.53 -4.54 -11.36
CA TRP A 55 -5.75 -4.32 -12.79
C TRP A 55 -6.06 -5.68 -13.46
N GLY A 56 -7.34 -5.99 -13.64
CA GLY A 56 -7.82 -7.23 -14.28
C GLY A 56 -8.66 -8.14 -13.38
N TRP A 57 -8.65 -7.90 -12.07
CA TRP A 57 -9.48 -8.60 -11.10
C TRP A 57 -10.52 -7.62 -10.61
N ARG A 58 -11.80 -7.86 -10.90
CA ARG A 58 -12.91 -6.98 -10.47
C ARG A 58 -13.18 -7.15 -8.97
N GLY A 59 -12.18 -6.85 -8.15
CA GLY A 59 -12.21 -6.99 -6.70
C GLY A 59 -11.41 -5.90 -6.01
N PHE A 60 -11.69 -5.74 -4.73
CA PHE A 60 -11.00 -4.84 -3.83
C PHE A 60 -10.36 -5.63 -2.70
N GLN A 61 -9.32 -5.07 -2.11
CA GLN A 61 -8.71 -5.57 -0.89
C GLN A 61 -8.45 -4.40 0.06
N ILE A 62 -8.79 -4.61 1.32
CA ILE A 62 -8.47 -3.71 2.43
C ILE A 62 -7.47 -4.45 3.30
N THR A 63 -6.32 -3.83 3.52
CA THR A 63 -5.25 -4.36 4.37
C THR A 63 -5.00 -3.40 5.53
N GLY A 64 -4.84 -3.94 6.72
CA GLY A 64 -4.32 -3.21 7.89
C GLY A 64 -3.02 -3.82 8.35
N LEU A 65 -2.00 -2.98 8.57
CA LEU A 65 -0.63 -3.37 8.91
C LEU A 65 -0.14 -2.62 10.16
N TYR A 66 0.64 -3.30 10.98
CA TYR A 66 1.48 -2.69 12.00
C TYR A 66 2.94 -2.82 11.60
N GLU A 67 3.64 -1.69 11.54
CA GLU A 67 5.00 -1.59 11.01
C GLU A 67 5.96 -1.06 12.06
N ILE A 68 7.17 -1.61 12.07
CA ILE A 68 8.32 -1.14 12.84
C ILE A 68 9.30 -0.52 11.86
N HIS A 69 9.64 0.75 12.09
CA HIS A 69 10.56 1.55 11.29
C HIS A 69 11.88 1.74 12.03
N LYS A 70 12.98 1.57 11.32
CA LYS A 70 14.33 1.75 11.84
C LYS A 70 15.17 2.50 10.82
N ALA A 71 16.02 3.41 11.28
CA ALA A 71 16.94 4.12 10.40
C ALA A 71 17.87 3.12 9.68
N ALA A 72 18.00 3.29 8.37
CA ALA A 72 18.91 2.53 7.52
C ALA A 72 20.19 3.33 7.30
N PHE A 73 21.34 2.65 7.20
CA PHE A 73 22.62 3.26 6.78
C PHE A 73 23.02 4.53 7.56
N THR A 74 22.79 4.55 8.87
CA THR A 74 23.13 5.69 9.75
C THR A 74 24.63 6.03 9.79
N LYS A 75 25.50 5.13 9.32
CA LYS A 75 26.95 5.38 9.20
C LYS A 75 27.36 6.11 7.91
N ASP A 76 26.50 6.10 6.89
CA ASP A 76 26.84 6.56 5.54
C ASP A 76 26.22 7.94 5.21
N ASP A 77 25.82 8.72 6.22
CA ASP A 77 25.20 10.05 6.11
C ASP A 77 23.88 10.13 5.30
N ILE A 78 23.27 9.00 4.94
CA ILE A 78 21.96 8.98 4.26
C ILE A 78 20.85 9.25 5.28
N LYS A 79 20.60 10.52 5.55
CA LYS A 79 19.51 10.99 6.42
C LYS A 79 18.15 10.72 5.75
N GLY A 80 17.17 10.29 6.53
CA GLY A 80 15.79 10.07 6.06
C GLY A 80 15.54 8.72 5.39
N LEU A 81 16.51 7.80 5.36
CA LEU A 81 16.30 6.43 4.86
C LEU A 81 15.98 5.48 6.01
N PHE A 82 14.90 4.71 5.85
CA PHE A 82 14.40 3.78 6.85
C PHE A 82 14.15 2.42 6.22
N TRP A 83 14.47 1.36 6.96
CA TRP A 83 13.92 0.03 6.67
C TRP A 83 12.74 -0.19 7.60
N PHE A 84 11.71 -0.84 7.07
CA PHE A 84 10.55 -1.18 7.85
C PHE A 84 10.12 -2.62 7.61
N TYR A 85 9.53 -3.19 8.63
CA TYR A 85 8.95 -4.52 8.58
C TYR A 85 7.75 -4.59 9.50
N GLY A 86 6.81 -5.46 9.17
CA GLY A 86 5.54 -5.51 9.87
C GLY A 86 4.71 -6.71 9.51
N GLY A 87 3.51 -6.73 10.08
CA GLY A 87 2.52 -7.74 9.77
C GLY A 87 1.11 -7.23 10.05
N GLY A 88 0.15 -7.93 9.50
CA GLY A 88 -1.25 -7.57 9.61
C GLY A 88 -2.16 -8.56 8.90
N ALA A 89 -3.30 -8.07 8.45
CA ALA A 89 -4.31 -8.87 7.80
C ALA A 89 -5.02 -8.08 6.71
N HIS A 90 -5.58 -8.81 5.76
CA HIS A 90 -6.42 -8.26 4.73
C HIS A 90 -7.75 -9.00 4.65
N PHE A 91 -8.73 -8.29 4.12
CA PHE A 91 -9.93 -8.90 3.59
C PHE A 91 -10.27 -8.23 2.26
N GLY A 92 -10.88 -8.99 1.37
CA GLY A 92 -11.22 -8.51 0.05
C GLY A 92 -12.44 -9.21 -0.49
N GLY A 93 -12.89 -8.74 -1.64
CA GLY A 93 -13.96 -9.38 -2.36
C GLY A 93 -14.10 -8.83 -3.75
N GLY A 94 -14.74 -9.62 -4.61
CA GLY A 94 -14.90 -9.26 -6.00
C GLY A 94 -15.81 -10.19 -6.77
N TYR A 95 -15.82 -9.98 -8.08
CA TYR A 95 -16.59 -10.76 -9.03
C TYR A 95 -15.66 -11.42 -10.04
N GLY A 96 -15.75 -12.73 -10.15
CA GLY A 96 -15.11 -13.52 -11.21
C GLY A 96 -16.13 -13.94 -12.27
N TYR A 97 -15.64 -14.22 -13.48
CA TYR A 97 -16.39 -14.93 -14.51
C TYR A 97 -15.73 -16.28 -14.73
N ASP A 98 -16.49 -17.37 -14.61
CA ASP A 98 -16.01 -18.70 -14.99
C ASP A 98 -16.17 -18.92 -16.51
N TYR A 99 -15.13 -19.48 -17.14
CA TYR A 99 -15.19 -20.05 -18.48
C TYR A 99 -15.35 -21.57 -18.35
N TRP A 100 -16.41 -22.15 -18.93
CA TRP A 100 -16.55 -23.60 -19.05
C TRP A 100 -16.05 -24.10 -20.41
N HIS A 101 -15.36 -25.25 -20.40
CA HIS A 101 -14.96 -25.98 -21.62
C HIS A 101 -16.07 -26.94 -22.08
N GLN A 102 -16.10 -27.11 -23.39
CA GLN A 102 -17.09 -27.79 -24.24
C GLN A 102 -17.37 -29.26 -23.87
N THR A 103 -18.65 -29.62 -23.71
CA THR A 103 -19.14 -31.01 -23.70
C THR A 103 -20.04 -31.26 -24.92
N GLY A 104 -19.47 -31.26 -26.12
CA GLY A 104 -20.12 -31.87 -27.29
C GLY A 104 -19.94 -31.16 -28.64
N PRO A 105 -20.21 -31.88 -29.75
CA PRO A 105 -19.86 -31.43 -31.11
C PRO A 105 -20.81 -30.41 -31.76
N TYR A 106 -21.96 -30.05 -31.16
CA TYR A 106 -22.99 -29.26 -31.87
C TYR A 106 -23.80 -28.23 -31.06
N SER A 107 -23.36 -27.79 -29.88
CA SER A 107 -24.02 -26.69 -29.16
C SER A 107 -23.08 -25.51 -28.89
N TRP A 108 -23.53 -24.31 -29.27
CA TRP A 108 -22.93 -23.03 -28.91
C TRP A 108 -24.04 -22.15 -28.32
N ASN A 109 -23.93 -21.82 -27.03
CA ASN A 109 -24.58 -20.73 -26.26
C ASN A 109 -24.25 -21.01 -24.77
N GLY A 110 -23.99 -20.08 -23.84
CA GLY A 110 -23.93 -18.62 -23.78
C GLY A 110 -23.23 -18.25 -22.44
N TYR A 111 -22.95 -16.96 -22.21
CA TYR A 111 -21.99 -16.53 -21.17
C TYR A 111 -22.54 -16.33 -19.74
N TYR A 112 -21.60 -16.44 -18.78
CA TYR A 112 -21.43 -15.72 -17.49
C TYR A 112 -22.17 -16.19 -16.24
N GLU A 113 -21.59 -17.13 -15.49
CA GLU A 113 -21.84 -17.22 -14.05
C GLU A 113 -20.96 -16.19 -13.31
N ARG A 114 -21.59 -15.16 -12.73
CA ARG A 114 -20.91 -14.14 -11.91
C ARG A 114 -20.75 -14.70 -10.51
N ARG A 115 -19.56 -15.20 -10.17
CA ARG A 115 -19.29 -15.69 -8.82
C ARG A 115 -18.72 -14.57 -7.96
N HIS A 116 -19.34 -14.42 -6.80
CA HIS A 116 -18.87 -13.55 -5.74
C HIS A 116 -17.78 -14.33 -4.99
N TYR A 117 -16.61 -13.74 -4.82
CA TYR A 117 -15.59 -14.29 -3.95
C TYR A 117 -15.26 -13.29 -2.86
N SER A 118 -14.88 -13.83 -1.70
CA SER A 118 -14.33 -13.07 -0.59
C SER A 118 -13.00 -13.69 -0.22
N THR A 119 -12.04 -12.85 0.11
CA THR A 119 -10.73 -13.28 0.61
C THR A 119 -10.51 -12.75 2.02
N LEU A 120 -9.83 -13.55 2.83
CA LEU A 120 -9.36 -13.19 4.15
C LEU A 120 -7.99 -13.80 4.32
N GLY A 121 -7.03 -13.02 4.83
CA GLY A 121 -5.66 -13.49 4.98
C GLY A 121 -4.86 -12.69 5.97
N ILE A 122 -3.64 -13.16 6.19
CA ILE A 122 -2.60 -12.46 6.94
C ILE A 122 -1.51 -11.99 6.00
N ASP A 123 -0.87 -10.88 6.34
CA ASP A 123 0.16 -10.23 5.56
C ASP A 123 1.41 -10.02 6.41
N GLY A 124 2.56 -10.25 5.80
CA GLY A 124 3.82 -9.64 6.21
C GLY A 124 4.14 -8.46 5.30
N ILE A 125 4.96 -7.52 5.76
CA ILE A 125 5.51 -6.47 4.91
C ILE A 125 6.97 -6.22 5.27
N PHE A 126 7.80 -5.99 4.26
CA PHE A 126 9.17 -5.56 4.39
C PHE A 126 9.49 -4.55 3.29
N GLY A 127 10.17 -3.46 3.64
CA GLY A 127 10.51 -2.45 2.66
C GLY A 127 11.53 -1.43 3.13
N ILE A 128 11.85 -0.53 2.21
CA ILE A 128 12.70 0.63 2.43
C ILE A 128 11.88 1.87 2.10
N GLU A 129 11.94 2.87 2.96
CA GLU A 129 11.25 4.14 2.81
C GLU A 129 12.28 5.28 2.90
N TYR A 130 12.23 6.22 1.97
CA TYR A 130 13.05 7.42 1.96
C TYR A 130 12.18 8.67 2.11
N ARG A 131 12.45 9.43 3.16
CA ARG A 131 11.93 10.76 3.40
C ARG A 131 12.80 11.76 2.66
N ILE A 132 12.26 12.35 1.61
CA ILE A 132 12.99 13.32 0.78
C ILE A 132 13.21 14.59 1.59
N PRO A 133 14.45 15.03 1.87
CA PRO A 133 14.70 16.29 2.57
C PRO A 133 13.98 17.47 1.89
N ASP A 134 13.53 18.43 2.68
CA ASP A 134 12.89 19.68 2.22
C ASP A 134 11.54 19.56 1.48
N LEU A 135 11.11 18.35 1.10
CA LEU A 135 9.80 18.10 0.49
C LEU A 135 8.89 17.32 1.44
N PRO A 136 7.58 17.62 1.55
CA PRO A 136 6.64 16.86 2.38
C PRO A 136 6.24 15.54 1.70
N VAL A 137 7.22 14.75 1.24
CA VAL A 137 7.02 13.52 0.46
C VAL A 137 7.94 12.40 0.95
N THR A 138 7.41 11.18 0.97
CA THR A 138 8.17 9.95 1.09
C THR A 138 8.00 9.09 -0.15
N ILE A 139 9.04 8.33 -0.48
CA ILE A 139 9.01 7.27 -1.48
C ILE A 139 9.38 5.95 -0.81
N ALA A 140 8.75 4.85 -1.20
CA ALA A 140 9.03 3.54 -0.64
C ALA A 140 9.02 2.44 -1.69
N LEU A 141 9.82 1.40 -1.44
CA LEU A 141 9.80 0.13 -2.16
C LEU A 141 9.60 -0.97 -1.13
N ASP A 142 8.64 -1.85 -1.39
CA ASP A 142 8.32 -2.91 -0.44
C ASP A 142 7.81 -4.19 -1.11
N VAL A 143 7.90 -5.26 -0.34
CA VAL A 143 7.39 -6.58 -0.63
C VAL A 143 6.48 -7.00 0.52
N LYS A 144 5.27 -7.43 0.17
CA LYS A 144 4.19 -7.80 1.07
C LYS A 144 3.80 -9.26 0.85
N PRO A 145 4.51 -10.24 1.46
CA PRO A 145 4.08 -11.63 1.43
C PRO A 145 2.74 -11.80 2.14
N PHE A 146 1.88 -12.70 1.66
CA PHE A 146 0.58 -12.93 2.27
C PHE A 146 0.12 -14.38 2.16
N PHE A 147 -0.77 -14.76 3.08
CA PHE A 147 -1.40 -16.07 3.12
C PHE A 147 -2.91 -15.90 3.23
N GLU A 148 -3.64 -16.46 2.26
CA GLU A 148 -5.11 -16.42 2.21
C GLU A 148 -5.71 -17.68 2.85
N PHE A 149 -6.65 -17.49 3.77
CA PHE A 149 -7.41 -18.57 4.40
C PHE A 149 -8.67 -18.95 3.60
N SER A 150 -9.24 -18.00 2.86
CA SER A 150 -10.41 -18.20 2.02
C SER A 150 -10.19 -17.54 0.66
N GLY A 151 -10.45 -18.28 -0.41
CA GLY A 151 -10.23 -17.82 -1.78
C GLY A 151 -10.64 -18.88 -2.81
N TYR A 152 -11.13 -18.44 -3.96
CA TYR A 152 -11.63 -19.32 -5.02
C TYR A 152 -10.49 -20.20 -5.59
N ARG A 153 -10.76 -21.50 -5.65
CA ARG A 153 -9.81 -22.63 -5.65
C ARG A 153 -8.96 -22.85 -6.92
N ASN A 154 -8.61 -21.83 -7.71
CA ASN A 154 -8.00 -22.09 -9.04
C ASN A 154 -6.85 -21.17 -9.49
N TYR A 155 -6.27 -20.33 -8.63
CA TYR A 155 -5.09 -19.55 -9.04
C TYR A 155 -3.82 -19.99 -8.32
N PRO A 156 -2.73 -20.29 -9.07
CA PRO A 156 -1.49 -20.75 -8.48
C PRO A 156 -0.82 -19.56 -7.78
N PHE A 157 -0.73 -19.64 -6.46
CA PHE A 157 0.45 -19.16 -5.74
C PHE A 157 0.84 -17.68 -5.93
N HIS A 158 -0.11 -16.75 -5.75
CA HIS A 158 0.24 -15.36 -5.44
C HIS A 158 0.50 -15.25 -3.94
N PHE A 159 1.75 -15.45 -3.51
CA PHE A 159 2.15 -15.37 -2.10
C PHE A 159 2.76 -14.03 -1.70
N TRP A 160 2.85 -13.09 -2.64
CA TRP A 160 3.57 -11.84 -2.47
C TRP A 160 3.05 -10.77 -3.43
N ASP A 161 3.01 -9.54 -2.92
CA ASP A 161 2.81 -8.31 -3.68
C ASP A 161 4.06 -7.44 -3.53
N SER A 162 4.41 -6.66 -4.53
CA SER A 162 5.52 -5.71 -4.46
C SER A 162 5.09 -4.41 -5.10
N ALA A 163 5.45 -3.29 -4.49
CA ALA A 163 5.08 -2.00 -5.07
C ALA A 163 6.09 -0.90 -4.77
N PHE A 164 5.95 0.13 -5.58
CA PHE A 164 6.51 1.45 -5.34
C PHE A 164 5.42 2.36 -4.78
N THR A 165 5.75 3.14 -3.75
CA THR A 165 4.79 4.00 -3.07
C THR A 165 5.31 5.42 -3.01
N ILE A 166 4.43 6.40 -3.25
CA ILE A 166 4.68 7.82 -2.99
C ILE A 166 3.63 8.30 -1.99
N ARG A 167 4.04 8.93 -0.88
CA ARG A 167 3.11 9.54 0.10
C ARG A 167 3.44 11.01 0.32
N TYR A 168 2.40 11.83 0.40
CA TYR A 168 2.48 13.15 1.01
C TYR A 168 2.43 13.01 2.53
N VAL A 169 3.29 13.71 3.26
CA VAL A 169 3.46 13.55 4.71
C VAL A 169 3.30 14.85 5.49
N PHE A 170 2.71 14.76 6.69
CA PHE A 170 2.41 15.87 7.59
C PHE A 170 2.32 15.45 9.07
#